data_AF-A0A519PCD8-F1
#
_entry.id   AF-A0A519PCD8-F1
#
_cell.length_a   1.000
_cell.length_b   1.000
_cell.length_c   1.000
_cell.angle_alpha   90.00
_cell.angle_beta   90.00
_cell.angle_gamma   90.00
#
_symmetry.space_group_name_H-M   'P 1'
#
loop_
_entity.id
_entity.type
_entity.pdbx_description
1 polymer ?
#
loop_
_entity_poly.entity_id
_entity_poly.type
_entity_poly.pdbx_seq_one_letter_code
_entity_poly.pdbx_strand_id
1 'polypeptide(L)'
;MSAPEKTMADLAAEYGLAPNEYQVVLDRLGREPNHVELGVFSVMWSEHCSYKSSKIHLGKFPTTGDRVICGPGENAGVIDIDDGDACIFKMESHNHPSYIEPYQGAATGVGGIMRDVFTMGARPVALLNALRFGDPSHEKTRRLVTGVVSGIGGYGNCVGVPTVAGETNFHAGYNGNILVNAMCVGLAKSDAIFY
;
A
#
# COMPACT_ATOMS: atom_id res chain seq x y z
N MET A 1 -31.76 -27.03 13.75
CA MET A 1 -32.06 -25.64 14.14
C MET A 1 -31.08 -24.77 13.40
N SER A 2 -31.54 -23.84 12.54
CA SER A 2 -30.63 -22.87 11.90
C SER A 2 -30.02 -21.98 12.99
N ALA A 3 -28.76 -21.57 12.81
CA ALA A 3 -28.16 -20.57 13.69
C ALA A 3 -29.03 -19.30 13.69
N PRO A 4 -29.14 -18.58 14.81
CA PRO A 4 -29.86 -17.31 14.86
C PRO A 4 -29.26 -16.33 13.84
N GLU A 5 -30.14 -15.59 13.17
CA GLU A 5 -29.74 -14.60 12.18
C GLU A 5 -29.02 -13.44 12.89
N LYS A 6 -27.79 -13.13 12.44
CA LYS A 6 -26.96 -12.08 13.06
C LYS A 6 -27.55 -10.71 12.76
N THR A 7 -27.52 -9.81 13.75
CA THR A 7 -27.90 -8.41 13.52
C THR A 7 -26.84 -7.69 12.68
N MET A 8 -27.17 -6.53 12.10
CA MET A 8 -26.18 -5.70 11.41
C MET A 8 -25.07 -5.22 12.34
N ALA A 9 -25.38 -5.00 13.63
CA ALA A 9 -24.38 -4.66 14.64
C ALA A 9 -23.41 -5.81 14.92
N ASP A 10 -23.91 -7.06 15.00
CA ASP A 10 -23.07 -8.25 15.16
C ASP A 10 -22.14 -8.43 13.96
N LEU A 11 -22.67 -8.24 12.75
CA LEU A 11 -21.89 -8.29 11.51
C LEU A 11 -20.85 -7.16 11.44
N ALA A 12 -21.19 -5.96 11.90
CA ALA A 12 -20.27 -4.83 11.95
C ALA A 12 -19.05 -5.14 12.84
N ALA A 13 -19.29 -5.72 14.02
CA ALA A 13 -18.24 -6.15 14.93
C ALA A 13 -17.36 -7.26 14.32
N GLU A 14 -17.97 -8.23 13.62
CA GLU A 14 -17.22 -9.28 12.90
C GLU A 14 -16.35 -8.73 11.76
N TYR A 15 -16.81 -7.67 11.11
CA TYR A 15 -16.04 -6.96 10.08
C TYR A 15 -14.98 -6.01 10.66
N GLY A 16 -14.87 -5.92 11.98
CA GLY A 16 -13.86 -5.13 12.68
C GLY A 16 -14.21 -3.65 12.89
N LEU A 17 -15.48 -3.27 12.74
CA LEU A 17 -15.95 -1.94 13.15
C LEU A 17 -16.13 -1.91 14.67
N ALA A 18 -15.54 -0.91 15.31
CA ALA A 18 -15.78 -0.66 16.72
C ALA A 18 -17.23 -0.19 16.95
N PRO A 19 -17.82 -0.42 18.14
CA PRO A 19 -19.21 -0.03 18.41
C PRO A 19 -19.49 1.46 18.18
N ASN A 20 -18.52 2.33 18.49
CA ASN A 20 -18.62 3.76 18.23
C ASN A 20 -18.53 4.10 16.73
N GLU A 21 -17.76 3.34 15.94
CA GLU A 21 -17.71 3.51 14.48
C GLU A 21 -19.05 3.13 13.84
N TYR A 22 -19.66 2.01 14.28
CA TYR A 22 -20.99 1.62 13.83
C TYR A 22 -22.06 2.65 14.19
N GLN A 23 -22.00 3.24 15.39
CA GLN A 23 -22.93 4.32 15.76
C GLN A 23 -22.82 5.53 14.82
N VAL A 24 -21.60 5.93 14.43
CA VAL A 24 -21.42 7.02 13.45
C VAL A 24 -22.04 6.66 12.10
N VAL A 25 -21.98 5.40 11.67
CA VAL A 25 -22.64 4.94 10.45
C VAL A 25 -24.16 5.12 10.55
N LEU A 26 -24.76 4.71 11.67
CA LEU A 26 -26.20 4.90 11.93
C LEU A 26 -26.58 6.37 11.91
N ASP A 27 -25.81 7.21 12.61
CA ASP A 27 -26.07 8.65 12.72
C ASP A 27 -25.98 9.35 11.36
N ARG A 28 -25.04 8.94 10.49
CA ARG A 28 -24.87 9.53 9.15
C ARG A 28 -25.90 9.04 8.13
N LEU A 29 -26.33 7.79 8.23
CA LEU A 29 -27.34 7.23 7.33
C LEU A 29 -28.78 7.55 7.77
N GLY A 30 -28.99 7.82 9.06
CA GLY A 30 -30.32 7.94 9.66
C GLY A 30 -31.11 6.62 9.68
N ARG A 31 -30.44 5.49 9.42
CA ARG A 31 -30.99 4.13 9.39
C ARG A 31 -29.87 3.09 9.51
N GLU A 32 -30.23 1.83 9.69
CA GLU A 32 -29.27 0.73 9.58
C GLU A 32 -28.73 0.58 8.15
N PRO A 33 -27.42 0.29 7.98
CA PRO A 33 -26.85 -0.04 6.68
C PRO A 33 -27.35 -1.40 6.20
N ASN A 34 -27.45 -1.57 4.89
CA ASN A 34 -27.59 -2.93 4.32
C ASN A 34 -26.21 -3.63 4.29
N HIS A 35 -26.19 -4.92 3.95
CA HIS A 35 -24.95 -5.72 3.90
C HIS A 35 -23.86 -5.13 3.01
N VAL A 36 -24.23 -4.54 1.87
CA VAL A 36 -23.27 -3.96 0.91
C VAL A 36 -22.68 -2.68 1.49
N GLU A 37 -23.53 -1.79 2.01
CA GLU A 37 -23.10 -0.56 2.66
C GLU A 37 -22.17 -0.86 3.85
N LEU A 38 -22.55 -1.82 4.69
CA LEU A 38 -21.75 -2.23 5.84
C LEU A 38 -20.37 -2.76 5.42
N GLY A 39 -20.32 -3.58 4.37
CA GLY A 39 -19.06 -4.08 3.81
C GLY A 39 -18.17 -2.96 3.24
N VAL A 40 -18.77 -1.94 2.61
CA VAL A 40 -18.02 -0.77 2.14
C VAL A 40 -17.47 0.04 3.32
N PHE A 41 -18.29 0.31 4.35
CA PHE A 41 -17.83 1.03 5.53
C PHE A 41 -16.69 0.30 6.24
N SER A 42 -16.80 -1.02 6.43
CA SER A 42 -15.78 -1.79 7.15
C SER A 42 -14.41 -1.78 6.45
N VAL A 43 -14.39 -1.91 5.12
CA VAL A 43 -13.14 -1.84 4.35
C VAL A 43 -12.59 -0.42 4.34
N MET A 44 -13.42 0.58 4.04
CA MET A 44 -12.97 1.98 3.90
C MET A 44 -12.50 2.57 5.23
N TRP A 45 -13.02 2.10 6.37
CA TRP A 45 -12.63 2.57 7.72
C TRP A 45 -11.63 1.64 8.42
N SER A 46 -11.13 0.62 7.72
CA SER A 46 -9.99 -0.17 8.18
C SER A 46 -8.75 0.73 8.38
N GLU A 47 -7.80 0.30 9.21
CA GLU A 47 -6.53 1.03 9.40
C GLU A 47 -5.79 1.23 8.07
N HIS A 48 -5.82 0.20 7.22
CA HIS A 48 -5.14 0.19 5.92
C HIS A 48 -5.63 1.31 4.98
N CYS A 49 -6.93 1.63 5.00
CA CYS A 49 -7.50 2.66 4.13
C CYS A 49 -7.59 4.03 4.80
N SER A 50 -7.90 4.08 6.10
CA SER A 50 -8.21 5.33 6.79
C SER A 50 -7.02 5.97 7.51
N TYR A 51 -5.96 5.20 7.76
CA TYR A 51 -4.79 5.66 8.54
C TYR A 51 -5.19 6.26 9.90
N LYS A 52 -6.28 5.76 10.51
CA LYS A 52 -6.92 6.39 11.68
C LYS A 52 -5.97 6.58 12.86
N SER A 53 -5.03 5.64 13.07
CA SER A 53 -4.03 5.79 14.13
C SER A 53 -2.85 6.67 13.70
N SER A 54 -2.36 6.53 12.46
CA SER A 54 -1.11 7.14 12.03
C SER A 54 -1.27 8.57 11.49
N LYS A 55 -2.43 8.95 10.95
CA LYS A 55 -2.67 10.27 10.34
C LYS A 55 -2.31 11.43 11.26
N ILE A 56 -2.60 11.31 12.56
CA ILE A 56 -2.28 12.32 13.58
C ILE A 56 -0.77 12.54 13.71
N HIS A 57 0.02 11.50 13.50
CA HIS A 57 1.48 11.56 13.56
C HIS A 57 2.07 12.02 12.24
N LEU A 58 1.55 11.52 11.11
CA LEU A 58 2.02 11.86 9.77
C LEU A 58 1.80 13.35 9.43
N GLY A 59 0.71 13.95 9.94
CA GLY A 59 0.44 15.39 9.75
C GLY A 59 1.43 16.33 10.44
N LYS A 60 2.40 15.81 11.21
CA LYS A 60 3.46 16.61 11.83
C LYS A 60 4.68 16.80 10.94
N PHE A 61 4.78 16.06 9.83
CA PHE A 61 5.93 16.17 8.93
C PHE A 61 5.86 17.43 8.08
N PRO A 62 7.00 18.04 7.73
CA PRO A 62 7.04 19.11 6.75
C PRO A 62 6.66 18.55 5.37
N THR A 63 5.70 19.19 4.69
CA THR A 63 5.18 18.75 3.39
C THR A 63 5.36 19.78 2.28
N THR A 64 5.99 20.92 2.58
CA THR A 64 6.24 22.00 1.62
C THR A 64 7.73 22.19 1.40
N GLY A 65 8.09 22.68 0.23
CA GLY A 65 9.46 23.03 -0.14
C GLY A 65 9.51 23.55 -1.56
N ASP A 66 10.57 24.26 -1.92
CA ASP A 66 10.67 24.99 -3.20
C ASP A 66 10.52 24.10 -4.44
N ARG A 67 10.91 22.82 -4.33
CA ARG A 67 10.82 21.83 -5.41
C ARG A 67 9.59 20.94 -5.32
N VAL A 68 8.73 21.09 -4.31
CA VAL A 68 7.55 20.23 -4.16
C VAL A 68 6.43 20.76 -5.06
N ILE A 69 6.11 20.02 -6.11
CA ILE A 69 4.99 20.33 -7.01
C ILE A 69 3.68 19.80 -6.40
N CYS A 70 3.69 18.56 -5.91
CA CYS A 70 2.56 17.93 -5.23
C CYS A 70 3.04 17.12 -4.02
N GLY A 71 2.50 17.46 -2.85
CA GLY A 71 2.78 16.79 -1.58
C GLY A 71 1.77 15.66 -1.28
N PRO A 72 1.62 15.25 0.01
CA PRO A 72 0.64 14.24 0.39
C PRO A 72 -0.80 14.68 0.10
N GLY A 73 -1.58 13.81 -0.54
CA GLY A 73 -2.98 14.06 -0.87
C GLY A 73 -3.43 13.27 -2.11
N GLU A 74 -2.50 13.13 -3.07
CA GLU A 74 -2.71 12.42 -4.32
C GLU A 74 -2.04 11.05 -4.33
N ASN A 75 -2.15 10.33 -5.45
CA ASN A 75 -1.63 8.97 -5.56
C ASN A 75 -0.10 8.88 -5.43
N ALA A 76 0.67 9.94 -5.69
CA ALA A 76 2.11 9.96 -5.51
C ALA A 76 2.65 11.38 -5.24
N GLY A 77 3.85 11.46 -4.67
CA GLY A 77 4.55 12.73 -4.48
C GLY A 77 5.24 13.18 -5.77
N VAL A 78 5.30 14.48 -5.99
CA VAL A 78 5.87 15.08 -7.20
C VAL A 78 6.86 16.17 -6.82
N ILE A 79 8.08 16.08 -7.38
CA ILE A 79 9.11 17.11 -7.24
C ILE A 79 9.61 17.59 -8.59
N ASP A 80 9.94 18.88 -8.65
CA ASP A 80 10.66 19.49 -9.76
C ASP A 80 12.10 18.99 -9.80
N ILE A 81 12.56 18.58 -10.98
CA ILE A 81 13.95 18.16 -11.24
C ILE A 81 14.63 19.08 -12.27
N ASP A 82 14.11 20.30 -12.41
CA ASP A 82 14.57 21.33 -13.34
C ASP A 82 14.25 20.97 -14.82
N ASP A 83 14.63 21.83 -15.76
CA ASP A 83 14.45 21.64 -17.22
C ASP A 83 12.99 21.38 -17.69
N GLY A 84 12.01 21.77 -16.87
CA GLY A 84 10.59 21.52 -17.12
C GLY A 84 10.20 20.04 -16.97
N ASP A 85 11.03 19.25 -16.28
CA ASP A 85 10.79 17.86 -15.95
C ASP A 85 10.44 17.69 -14.47
N ALA A 86 9.63 16.68 -14.18
CA ALA A 86 9.23 16.33 -12.83
C ALA A 86 9.50 14.85 -12.54
N CYS A 87 9.84 14.58 -11.29
CA CYS A 87 9.97 13.24 -10.74
C CYS A 87 8.77 12.90 -9.87
N ILE A 88 8.09 11.81 -10.22
CA ILE A 88 6.92 11.30 -9.52
C ILE A 88 7.32 10.01 -8.82
N PHE A 89 7.06 9.89 -7.52
CA PHE A 89 7.44 8.71 -6.78
C PHE A 89 6.52 8.42 -5.60
N LYS A 90 6.40 7.13 -5.27
CA LYS A 90 5.74 6.65 -4.07
C LYS A 90 6.36 5.32 -3.65
N MET A 91 6.15 4.94 -2.40
CA MET A 91 6.45 3.62 -1.89
C MET A 91 5.21 3.02 -1.22
N GLU A 92 4.97 1.74 -1.48
CA GLU A 92 3.89 0.95 -0.88
C GLU A 92 4.46 -0.30 -0.19
N SER A 93 3.62 -0.98 0.58
CA SER A 93 3.95 -2.23 1.25
C SER A 93 2.94 -3.32 0.89
N HIS A 94 3.41 -4.56 0.77
CA HIS A 94 2.55 -5.71 0.46
C HIS A 94 2.89 -6.91 1.37
N ASN A 95 3.08 -6.62 2.66
CA ASN A 95 3.68 -7.51 3.66
C ASN A 95 2.89 -8.81 3.88
N HIS A 96 1.65 -8.69 4.35
CA HIS A 96 0.83 -9.84 4.75
C HIS A 96 0.56 -10.79 3.58
N PRO A 97 0.16 -10.32 2.38
CA PRO A 97 -0.03 -11.24 1.25
C PRO A 97 1.28 -11.91 0.82
N SER A 98 2.42 -11.18 0.84
CA SER A 98 3.73 -11.75 0.50
C SER A 98 4.22 -12.78 1.51
N TYR A 99 3.79 -12.69 2.77
CA TYR A 99 4.10 -13.72 3.76
C TYR A 99 3.34 -15.03 3.49
N ILE A 100 2.11 -14.95 2.99
CA ILE A 100 1.27 -16.12 2.68
C ILE A 100 1.63 -16.73 1.32
N GLU A 101 1.66 -15.90 0.29
CA GLU A 101 2.00 -16.28 -1.09
C GLU A 101 3.04 -15.28 -1.63
N PRO A 102 4.34 -15.63 -1.59
CA PRO A 102 5.41 -14.66 -1.78
C PRO A 102 5.57 -14.18 -3.22
N TYR A 103 5.22 -14.99 -4.23
CA TYR A 103 5.38 -14.58 -5.62
C TYR A 103 4.34 -13.52 -6.00
N GLN A 104 3.07 -13.87 -5.89
CA GLN A 104 1.95 -13.00 -6.24
C GLN A 104 1.87 -11.82 -5.29
N GLY A 105 2.09 -12.02 -3.98
CA GLY A 105 2.09 -10.92 -3.03
C GLY A 105 3.11 -9.83 -3.39
N ALA A 106 4.32 -10.22 -3.80
CA ALA A 106 5.33 -9.25 -4.20
C ALA A 106 5.05 -8.66 -5.60
N ALA A 107 4.61 -9.50 -6.55
CA ALA A 107 4.27 -9.07 -7.91
C ALA A 107 3.13 -8.05 -7.94
N THR A 108 2.06 -8.27 -7.17
CA THR A 108 0.94 -7.32 -7.07
C THR A 108 1.33 -6.03 -6.36
N GLY A 109 2.28 -6.10 -5.41
CA GLY A 109 2.89 -4.92 -4.80
C GLY A 109 3.61 -4.04 -5.82
N VAL A 110 4.43 -4.64 -6.71
CA VAL A 110 5.06 -3.92 -7.83
C VAL A 110 4.02 -3.33 -8.78
N GLY A 111 2.99 -4.12 -9.14
CA GLY A 111 1.92 -3.64 -10.00
C GLY A 111 1.12 -2.49 -9.41
N GLY A 112 0.85 -2.51 -8.10
CA GLY A 112 0.17 -1.44 -7.36
C GLY A 112 0.92 -0.13 -7.43
N ILE A 113 2.19 -0.14 -7.00
CA ILE A 113 2.99 1.09 -6.96
C ILE A 113 3.23 1.69 -8.35
N MET A 114 3.33 0.84 -9.39
CA MET A 114 3.42 1.33 -10.76
C MET A 114 2.15 2.06 -11.20
N ARG A 115 0.96 1.56 -10.81
CA ARG A 115 -0.33 2.22 -11.10
C ARG A 115 -0.42 3.59 -10.46
N ASP A 116 0.02 3.72 -9.22
CA ASP A 116 0.03 5.02 -8.55
C ASP A 116 0.86 6.04 -9.34
N VAL A 117 2.05 5.65 -9.80
CA VAL A 117 2.91 6.57 -10.56
C VAL A 117 2.35 6.87 -11.94
N PHE A 118 1.91 5.86 -12.71
CA PHE A 118 1.48 6.13 -14.09
C PHE A 118 0.14 6.86 -14.17
N THR A 119 -0.74 6.72 -13.17
CA THR A 119 -2.02 7.46 -13.13
C THR A 119 -1.82 8.96 -12.94
N MET A 120 -0.64 9.38 -12.46
CA MET A 120 -0.23 10.79 -12.38
C MET A 120 0.27 11.35 -13.73
N GLY A 121 0.22 10.57 -14.82
CA GLY A 121 0.74 10.96 -16.14
C GLY A 121 2.24 10.71 -16.32
N ALA A 122 2.90 10.11 -15.33
CA ALA A 122 4.32 9.81 -15.40
C ALA A 122 4.61 8.48 -16.09
N ARG A 123 5.73 8.40 -16.81
CA ARG A 123 6.26 7.13 -17.30
C ARG A 123 7.12 6.48 -16.21
N PRO A 124 6.78 5.29 -15.69
CA PRO A 124 7.66 4.55 -14.79
C PRO A 124 9.02 4.28 -15.45
N VAL A 125 10.11 4.59 -14.74
CA VAL A 125 11.48 4.41 -15.24
C VAL A 125 12.36 3.57 -14.34
N ALA A 126 12.02 3.47 -13.05
CA ALA A 126 12.79 2.70 -12.09
C ALA A 126 11.90 2.17 -10.97
N LEU A 127 12.19 0.93 -10.56
CA LEU A 127 11.67 0.31 -9.36
C LEU A 127 12.77 0.21 -8.30
N LEU A 128 12.37 0.30 -7.04
CA LEU A 128 13.22 0.00 -5.91
C LEU A 128 12.47 -0.87 -4.90
N ASN A 129 13.19 -1.58 -4.03
CA ASN A 129 12.58 -2.37 -2.97
C ASN A 129 13.26 -2.18 -1.62
N ALA A 130 12.49 -2.29 -0.55
CA ALA A 130 13.00 -2.42 0.80
C ALA A 130 12.45 -3.71 1.41
N LEU A 131 13.33 -4.71 1.54
CA LEU A 131 12.97 -6.06 1.93
C LEU A 131 13.50 -6.36 3.34
N ARG A 132 12.66 -6.96 4.17
CA ARG A 132 13.04 -7.48 5.50
C ARG A 132 12.56 -8.92 5.64
N PHE A 133 13.50 -9.82 5.86
CA PHE A 133 13.23 -11.24 6.05
C PHE A 133 13.66 -11.70 7.43
N GLY A 134 13.15 -12.88 7.83
CA GLY A 134 13.53 -13.56 9.07
C GLY A 134 15.00 -13.97 9.10
N ASP A 135 15.41 -14.67 10.15
CA ASP A 135 16.72 -15.28 10.24
C ASP A 135 16.99 -16.20 9.01
N PRO A 136 18.17 -16.16 8.37
CA PRO A 136 18.48 -17.01 7.23
C PRO A 136 18.35 -18.52 7.49
N SER A 137 18.52 -18.95 8.74
CA SER A 137 18.36 -20.35 9.18
C SER A 137 16.90 -20.75 9.44
N HIS A 138 15.97 -19.80 9.53
CA HIS A 138 14.56 -20.09 9.78
C HIS A 138 13.93 -20.78 8.57
N GLU A 139 13.15 -21.83 8.82
CA GLU A 139 12.64 -22.75 7.79
C GLU A 139 11.87 -22.06 6.64
N LYS A 140 11.16 -20.96 6.95
CA LYS A 140 10.35 -20.23 5.96
C LYS A 140 11.17 -19.23 5.15
N THR A 141 12.29 -18.74 5.68
CA THR A 141 13.00 -17.57 5.12
C THR A 141 13.42 -17.81 3.69
N ARG A 142 14.01 -18.98 3.39
CA ARG A 142 14.46 -19.31 2.03
C ARG A 142 13.32 -19.28 1.02
N ARG A 143 12.16 -19.86 1.34
CA ARG A 143 10.97 -19.86 0.47
C ARG A 143 10.47 -18.43 0.23
N LEU A 144 10.39 -17.62 1.30
CA LEU A 144 9.91 -16.25 1.23
C LEU A 144 10.82 -15.36 0.38
N VAL A 145 12.14 -15.43 0.59
CA VAL A 145 13.12 -14.71 -0.23
C VAL A 145 12.99 -15.07 -1.70
N THR A 146 13.01 -16.38 -2.03
CA THR A 146 12.92 -16.83 -3.42
C THR A 146 11.62 -16.37 -4.08
N GLY A 147 10.48 -16.53 -3.40
CA GLY A 147 9.19 -16.13 -3.95
C GLY A 147 9.08 -14.63 -4.16
N VAL A 148 9.47 -13.82 -3.17
CA VAL A 148 9.37 -12.35 -3.25
C VAL A 148 10.26 -11.80 -4.37
N VAL A 149 11.53 -12.21 -4.42
CA VAL A 149 12.46 -11.74 -5.46
C VAL A 149 11.98 -12.17 -6.86
N SER A 150 11.48 -13.40 -6.98
CA SER A 150 10.92 -13.90 -8.25
C SER A 150 9.66 -13.14 -8.66
N GLY A 151 8.80 -12.76 -7.70
CA GLY A 151 7.59 -11.98 -7.97
C GLY A 151 7.89 -10.55 -8.41
N ILE A 152 8.83 -9.88 -7.72
CA ILE A 152 9.31 -8.54 -8.09
C ILE A 152 9.89 -8.56 -9.51
N GLY A 153 10.83 -9.47 -9.77
CA GLY A 153 11.43 -9.62 -11.09
C GLY A 153 10.41 -10.02 -12.15
N GLY A 154 9.49 -10.92 -11.81
CA GLY A 154 8.42 -11.38 -12.70
C GLY A 154 7.56 -10.23 -13.22
N TYR A 155 7.10 -9.34 -12.34
CA TYR A 155 6.29 -8.21 -12.75
C TYR A 155 7.11 -7.12 -13.47
N GLY A 156 8.22 -6.69 -12.86
CA GLY A 156 9.06 -5.60 -13.40
C GLY A 156 9.64 -5.92 -14.77
N ASN A 157 10.17 -7.13 -14.95
CA ASN A 157 10.75 -7.57 -16.23
C ASN A 157 9.68 -7.69 -17.33
N CYS A 158 8.47 -8.15 -16.99
CA CYS A 158 7.38 -8.27 -17.98
C CYS A 158 6.92 -6.91 -18.49
N VAL A 159 6.85 -5.89 -17.62
CA VAL A 159 6.42 -4.54 -18.01
C VAL A 159 7.58 -3.71 -18.58
N GLY A 160 8.82 -4.12 -18.36
CA GLY A 160 10.02 -3.46 -18.88
C GLY A 160 10.52 -2.31 -18.01
N VAL A 161 10.25 -2.33 -16.69
CA VAL A 161 10.74 -1.33 -15.74
C VAL A 161 11.78 -1.99 -14.81
N PRO A 162 13.04 -1.54 -14.82
CA PRO A 162 14.10 -2.18 -14.07
C PRO A 162 14.00 -1.90 -12.56
N THR A 163 14.25 -2.91 -11.73
CA THR A 163 14.58 -2.70 -10.31
C THR A 163 16.05 -2.31 -10.20
N VAL A 164 16.33 -1.02 -9.97
CA VAL A 164 17.69 -0.45 -10.08
C VAL A 164 18.42 -0.32 -8.74
N ALA A 165 17.67 -0.35 -7.63
CA ALA A 165 18.23 -0.21 -6.29
C ALA A 165 17.31 -0.84 -5.25
N GLY A 166 17.81 -0.98 -4.03
CA GLY A 166 17.03 -1.45 -2.92
C GLY A 166 17.90 -1.81 -1.72
N GLU A 167 17.25 -2.31 -0.68
CA GLU A 167 17.91 -2.81 0.51
C GLU A 167 17.27 -4.12 0.98
N THR A 168 18.09 -5.01 1.52
CA THR A 168 17.63 -6.28 2.09
C THR A 168 18.31 -6.49 3.44
N ASN A 169 17.51 -6.73 4.48
CA ASN A 169 18.02 -7.06 5.80
C ASN A 169 17.37 -8.35 6.33
N PHE A 170 18.11 -9.06 7.17
CA PHE A 170 17.68 -10.29 7.83
C PHE A 170 17.73 -10.08 9.34
N HIS A 171 16.63 -10.39 10.03
CA HIS A 171 16.57 -10.30 11.49
C HIS A 171 15.51 -11.26 12.03
N ALA A 172 15.79 -11.94 13.15
CA ALA A 172 14.88 -12.91 13.75
C ALA A 172 13.49 -12.32 14.10
N GLY A 173 13.40 -11.01 14.33
CA GLY A 173 12.13 -10.29 14.53
C GLY A 173 11.16 -10.38 13.35
N TYR A 174 11.64 -10.72 12.15
CA TYR A 174 10.80 -10.89 10.95
C TYR A 174 10.47 -12.37 10.65
N ASN A 175 10.76 -13.30 11.57
CA ASN A 175 10.43 -14.73 11.38
C ASN A 175 8.92 -14.98 11.23
N GLY A 176 8.09 -14.18 11.90
CA GLY A 176 6.64 -14.29 11.87
C GLY A 176 5.96 -13.41 10.82
N ASN A 177 6.62 -12.33 10.37
CA ASN A 177 6.08 -11.42 9.37
C ASN A 177 7.23 -10.69 8.65
N ILE A 178 7.25 -10.77 7.33
CA ILE A 178 8.26 -10.12 6.47
C ILE A 178 7.78 -8.74 6.05
N LEU A 179 8.71 -7.85 5.68
CA LEU A 179 8.37 -6.58 5.03
C LEU A 179 8.77 -6.63 3.57
N VAL A 180 7.81 -6.28 2.70
CA VAL A 180 7.97 -6.21 1.26
C VAL A 180 7.45 -4.86 0.81
N ASN A 181 8.36 -3.90 0.73
CA ASN A 181 8.07 -2.57 0.23
C ASN A 181 8.58 -2.42 -1.20
N ALA A 182 7.75 -1.82 -2.05
CA ALA A 182 8.05 -1.52 -3.44
C ALA A 182 7.90 -0.01 -3.67
N MET A 183 8.89 0.59 -4.31
CA MET A 183 8.90 1.99 -4.72
C MET A 183 8.98 2.06 -6.24
N CYS A 184 8.26 3.01 -6.82
CA CYS A 184 8.34 3.33 -8.23
C CYS A 184 8.72 4.80 -8.39
N VAL A 185 9.59 5.06 -9.37
CA VAL A 185 9.96 6.40 -9.83
C VAL A 185 9.53 6.52 -11.28
N GLY A 186 8.84 7.61 -11.59
CA GLY A 186 8.43 7.98 -12.93
C GLY A 186 8.83 9.40 -13.28
N LEU A 187 8.87 9.68 -14.58
CA LEU A 187 9.18 11.00 -15.14
C LEU A 187 8.01 11.51 -15.97
N ALA A 188 7.73 12.80 -15.87
CA ALA A 188 6.78 13.51 -16.70
C ALA A 188 7.29 14.94 -16.99
N LYS A 189 6.72 15.59 -18.00
CA LYS A 189 6.85 17.04 -18.14
C LYS A 189 6.00 17.73 -17.07
N SER A 190 6.49 18.82 -16.50
CA SER A 190 5.83 19.48 -15.36
C SER A 190 4.43 20.01 -15.69
N ASP A 191 4.14 20.27 -16.97
CA ASP A 191 2.83 20.70 -17.48
C ASP A 191 1.90 19.55 -17.91
N ALA A 192 2.34 18.29 -17.78
CA ALA A 192 1.61 17.09 -18.21
C ALA A 192 1.25 16.14 -17.04
N ILE A 193 1.33 16.61 -15.80
CA ILE A 193 1.05 15.82 -14.59
C ILE A 193 -0.43 15.94 -14.22
N PHE A 194 -1.06 14.83 -13.85
CA PHE A 194 -2.43 14.78 -13.36
C PHE A 194 -2.41 14.59 -11.84
N TYR A 195 -2.88 15.59 -11.09
CA TYR A 195 -2.95 15.60 -9.64
C TYR A 195 -3.95 16.67 -9.16
#